data_AF-A0A838MWQ6-F1
#
_entry.id   AF-A0A838MWQ6-F1
#
_cell.length_a   1.000
_cell.length_b   1.000
_cell.length_c   1.000
_cell.angle_alpha   90.00
_cell.angle_beta   90.00
_cell.angle_gamma   90.00
#
_symmetry.space_group_name_H-M   'P 1'
#
loop_
_entity.id
_entity.type
_entity.pdbx_description
1 polymer ?
#
loop_
_entity_poly.entity_id
_entity_poly.type
_entity_poly.pdbx_seq_one_letter_code
_entity_poly.pdbx_strand_id
1 'polypeptide(L)'
;LSAYQARTGERVDQERLPSSFSASPVAADGKLYLSSEDGEVFVVKAGPKFELLATNAMGEALMATPAISDGMLIIRGQNHVYGIAERAAAKTQR
;
A
#
# COMPACT_ATOMS: atom_id res chain seq x y z
N LEU A 1 -9.34 -0.95 8.66
CA LEU A 1 -9.64 -0.29 7.37
C LEU A 1 -11.15 -0.23 7.21
N SER A 2 -11.70 0.97 7.09
CA SER A 2 -13.14 1.16 6.90
C SER A 2 -13.36 1.85 5.56
N ALA A 3 -14.38 1.41 4.83
CA ALA A 3 -14.81 2.02 3.58
C ALA A 3 -16.19 2.67 3.76
N TYR A 4 -16.37 3.86 3.19
CA TYR A 4 -17.61 4.62 3.29
C TYR A 4 -18.03 5.15 1.92
N GLN A 5 -19.34 5.24 1.68
CA GLN A 5 -19.89 5.96 0.56
C GLN A 5 -19.60 7.46 0.75
N ALA A 6 -18.78 8.04 -0.12
CA ALA A 6 -18.28 9.40 0.05
C ALA A 6 -19.36 10.48 0.16
N ARG A 7 -20.53 10.29 -0.48
CA ARG A 7 -21.63 11.27 -0.45
C ARG A 7 -22.50 11.19 0.79
N THR A 8 -22.71 9.99 1.33
CA THR A 8 -23.67 9.75 2.42
C THR A 8 -23.01 9.51 3.76
N GLY A 9 -21.72 9.14 3.78
CA GLY A 9 -21.03 8.71 4.98
C GLY A 9 -21.47 7.32 5.47
N GLU A 10 -22.27 6.60 4.69
CA GLU A 10 -22.68 5.23 5.02
C GLU A 10 -21.47 4.29 4.94
N ARG A 11 -21.26 3.48 5.99
CA ARG A 11 -20.17 2.51 6.02
C ARG A 11 -20.51 1.32 5.13
N VAL A 12 -19.67 1.07 4.13
CA VAL A 12 -19.83 -0.03 3.17
C VAL A 12 -19.19 -1.30 3.70
N ASP A 13 -18.00 -1.17 4.28
CA ASP A 13 -17.24 -2.31 4.78
C ASP A 13 -16.30 -1.88 5.91
N GLN A 14 -15.91 -2.82 6.75
CA GLN A 14 -14.93 -2.61 7.79
C GLN A 14 -14.20 -3.90 8.13
N GLU A 15 -12.88 -3.85 7.99
CA GLU A 15 -11.99 -4.98 8.28
C GLU A 15 -10.82 -4.56 9.16
N ARG A 16 -10.31 -5.49 9.97
CA ARG A 16 -9.16 -5.25 10.83
C ARG A 16 -7.92 -5.92 10.25
N LEU A 17 -6.94 -5.10 9.85
CA LEU A 17 -5.61 -5.60 9.52
C LEU A 17 -4.83 -5.88 10.81
N PRO A 18 -4.04 -6.96 10.87
CA PRO A 18 -3.39 -7.44 12.10
C PRO A 18 -2.06 -6.71 12.39
N SER A 19 -2.07 -5.37 12.43
CA SER A 19 -0.87 -4.58 12.72
C SER A 19 -1.24 -3.18 13.25
N SER A 20 -0.23 -2.43 13.70
CA SER A 20 -0.32 -1.01 14.03
C SER A 20 0.09 -0.16 12.84
N PHE A 21 -0.53 1.02 12.71
CA PHE A 21 -0.32 1.91 11.58
C PHE A 21 -0.17 3.35 12.07
N SER A 22 1.05 3.89 11.94
CA SER A 22 1.32 5.33 12.05
C SER A 22 1.20 6.04 10.70
N ALA A 23 1.39 5.30 9.60
CA ALA A 23 1.34 5.82 8.24
C ALA A 23 -0.08 5.90 7.68
N SER A 24 -0.31 6.85 6.77
CA SER A 24 -1.55 6.89 5.99
C SER A 24 -1.49 5.89 4.83
N PRO A 25 -2.64 5.30 4.43
CA PRO A 25 -2.72 4.52 3.21
C PRO A 25 -2.59 5.42 1.97
N VAL A 26 -2.03 4.89 0.87
CA VAL A 26 -2.05 5.55 -0.45
C VAL A 26 -2.71 4.67 -1.50
N ALA A 27 -3.27 5.29 -2.54
CA ALA A 27 -4.03 4.59 -3.57
C ALA A 27 -3.43 4.82 -4.96
N ALA A 28 -3.23 3.74 -5.73
CA ALA A 28 -2.89 3.78 -7.15
C ALA A 28 -3.24 2.44 -7.81
N ASP A 29 -3.45 2.46 -9.13
CA ASP A 29 -3.65 1.24 -9.94
C ASP A 29 -4.71 0.27 -9.39
N GLY A 30 -5.83 0.83 -8.90
CA GLY A 30 -6.92 0.06 -8.31
C GLY A 30 -6.56 -0.65 -6.99
N LYS A 31 -5.51 -0.21 -6.30
CA LYS A 31 -5.00 -0.80 -5.06
C LYS A 31 -4.76 0.28 -4.00
N LEU A 32 -4.82 -0.14 -2.75
CA LEU A 32 -4.43 0.59 -1.56
C LEU A 32 -3.15 -0.05 -1.01
N TYR A 33 -2.18 0.77 -0.64
CA TYR A 33 -0.93 0.36 -0.03
C TYR A 33 -0.84 0.92 1.38
N LEU A 34 -0.67 0.03 2.37
CA LEU A 34 -0.62 0.40 3.79
C LEU A 34 0.68 -0.13 4.38
N SER A 35 1.58 0.77 4.75
CA SER A 35 2.80 0.45 5.52
C SER A 35 2.47 0.36 7.00
N SER A 36 2.92 -0.73 7.63
CA SER A 36 2.67 -0.99 9.04
C SER A 36 3.92 -0.88 9.90
N GLU A 37 3.71 -0.69 11.20
CA GLU A 37 4.78 -0.53 12.17
C GLU A 37 5.64 -1.80 12.32
N ASP A 38 5.06 -2.96 12.05
CA ASP A 38 5.72 -4.27 12.11
C ASP A 38 6.60 -4.56 10.88
N GLY A 39 6.68 -3.63 9.94
CA GLY A 39 7.53 -3.78 8.76
C GLY A 39 6.85 -4.44 7.57
N GLU A 40 5.52 -4.45 7.54
CA GLU A 40 4.74 -5.04 6.45
C GLU A 40 4.10 -3.96 5.56
N VAL A 41 3.95 -4.30 4.28
CA VAL A 41 3.14 -3.53 3.33
C VAL A 41 1.96 -4.38 2.90
N PHE A 42 0.77 -4.00 3.37
CA PHE A 42 -0.48 -4.61 2.95
C PHE A 42 -0.95 -3.98 1.64
N VAL A 43 -1.32 -4.82 0.68
CA VAL A 43 -1.90 -4.42 -0.61
C VAL A 43 -3.35 -4.88 -0.63
N VAL A 44 -4.27 -3.93 -0.63
CA VAL A 44 -5.71 -4.19 -0.64
C VAL A 44 -6.29 -3.69 -1.96
N LYS A 45 -7.24 -4.40 -2.55
CA LYS A 45 -7.95 -3.91 -3.74
C LYS A 45 -8.76 -2.68 -3.37
N ALA A 46 -8.67 -1.63 -4.18
CA ALA A 46 -9.51 -0.46 -4.02
C ALA A 46 -10.95 -0.79 -4.46
N GLY A 47 -11.92 -0.53 -3.59
CA GLY A 47 -13.32 -0.81 -3.88
C GLY A 47 -14.21 -0.82 -2.64
N PRO A 48 -15.51 -1.10 -2.81
CA PRO A 48 -16.48 -1.13 -1.72
C PRO A 48 -16.32 -2.35 -0.81
N LYS A 49 -15.71 -3.44 -1.31
CA LYS A 49 -15.51 -4.68 -0.57
C LYS A 49 -14.02 -4.90 -0.33
N PHE A 50 -13.68 -5.26 0.90
CA PHE A 50 -12.33 -5.63 1.28
C PHE A 50 -11.88 -6.89 0.54
N GLU A 51 -10.68 -6.81 -0.04
CA GLU A 51 -9.99 -7.93 -0.67
C GLU A 51 -8.48 -7.69 -0.49
N LEU A 52 -7.85 -8.46 0.39
CA LEU A 52 -6.40 -8.45 0.58
C LEU A 52 -5.74 -9.16 -0.61
N LEU A 53 -4.90 -8.45 -1.35
CA LEU A 53 -4.20 -8.96 -2.52
C LEU A 53 -2.83 -9.54 -2.17
N ALA A 54 -2.11 -8.89 -1.25
CA ALA A 54 -0.79 -9.33 -0.80
C ALA A 54 -0.40 -8.69 0.55
N THR A 55 0.55 -9.34 1.22
CA THR A 55 1.30 -8.79 2.35
C THR A 55 2.78 -8.98 2.06
N ASN A 56 3.58 -7.91 2.15
CA ASN A 56 4.99 -7.93 1.81
C ASN A 56 5.83 -7.49 3.00
N ALA A 57 6.72 -8.36 3.49
CA ALA A 57 7.65 -8.02 4.55
C ALA A 57 8.84 -7.21 4.00
N MET A 58 9.17 -6.09 4.65
CA MET A 58 10.28 -5.21 4.30
C MET A 58 11.53 -5.43 5.16
N GLY A 59 11.40 -6.17 6.27
CA GLY A 59 12.51 -6.51 7.17
C GLY A 59 12.89 -5.40 8.15
N GLU A 60 12.14 -4.31 8.19
CA GLU A 60 12.31 -3.22 9.15
C GLU A 60 11.01 -2.42 9.33
N ALA A 61 10.88 -1.73 10.46
CA ALA A 61 9.68 -0.97 10.81
C ALA A 61 9.40 0.16 9.80
N LEU A 62 8.11 0.35 9.45
CA LEU A 62 7.66 1.39 8.53
C LEU A 62 6.74 2.38 9.25
N MET A 63 7.26 3.58 9.55
CA MET A 63 6.47 4.65 10.19
C MET A 63 5.93 5.67 9.17
N ALA A 64 6.46 5.66 7.96
CA ALA A 64 6.20 6.70 6.96
C ALA A 64 5.12 6.27 5.96
N THR A 65 4.34 7.27 5.53
CA THR A 65 3.38 7.13 4.43
C THR A 65 4.14 6.84 3.12
N PRO A 66 3.79 5.79 2.36
CA PRO A 66 4.43 5.52 1.08
C PRO A 66 4.18 6.67 0.10
N ALA A 67 5.13 6.93 -0.80
CA ALA A 67 4.96 7.92 -1.87
C ALA A 67 4.88 7.23 -3.24
N ILE A 68 4.17 7.84 -4.19
CA ILE A 68 4.03 7.32 -5.55
C ILE A 68 4.48 8.39 -6.53
N SER A 69 5.36 8.02 -7.45
CA SER A 69 5.87 8.90 -8.51
C SER A 69 6.32 8.07 -9.71
N ASP A 70 5.93 8.47 -10.92
CA ASP A 70 6.37 7.88 -12.19
C ASP A 70 6.34 6.34 -12.26
N GLY A 71 5.23 5.75 -11.79
CA GLY A 71 5.04 4.29 -11.81
C GLY A 71 5.86 3.53 -10.76
N MET A 72 6.45 4.25 -9.80
CA MET A 72 7.22 3.69 -8.69
C MET A 72 6.56 4.01 -7.35
N LEU A 73 6.51 2.99 -6.49
CA LEU A 73 6.18 3.12 -5.07
C LEU A 73 7.48 3.30 -4.28
N ILE A 74 7.54 4.36 -3.49
CA ILE A 74 8.69 4.72 -2.64
C ILE A 74 8.28 4.48 -1.19
N ILE A 75 9.07 3.66 -0.48
CA ILE A 75 8.79 3.27 0.91
C ILE A 75 9.99 3.64 1.77
N ARG A 76 9.75 4.46 2.81
CA ARG A 76 10.76 4.77 3.82
C ARG A 76 10.63 3.80 4.99
N GLY A 77 11.58 2.88 5.10
CA GLY A 77 11.78 2.07 6.30
C GLY A 77 12.62 2.80 7.33
N GLN A 78 12.91 2.15 8.45
CA GLN A 78 13.71 2.74 9.53
C GLN A 78 15.13 3.10 9.07
N ASN A 79 15.78 2.20 8.34
CA ASN A 79 17.17 2.33 7.92
C ASN A 79 17.27 2.62 6.41
N HIS A 80 16.33 2.16 5.58
CA HIS A 80 16.44 2.29 4.12
C HIS A 80 15.27 3.07 3.47
N VAL A 81 15.48 3.46 2.22
CA VAL A 81 14.43 3.92 1.30
C VAL A 81 14.40 2.95 0.13
N TYR A 82 13.24 2.34 -0.11
CA TYR A 82 13.01 1.37 -1.17
C TYR A 82 12.26 2.03 -2.32
N GLY A 83 12.66 1.71 -3.56
CA GLY A 83 11.91 2.02 -4.77
C GLY A 83 11.42 0.73 -5.41
N ILE A 84 10.11 0.60 -5.59
CA ILE A 84 9.45 -0.58 -6.15
C ILE A 84 8.72 -0.15 -7.42
N ALA A 85 9.13 -0.69 -8.55
CA ALA A 85 8.51 -0.43 -9.85
C ALA A 85 8.47 -1.71 -10.67
N GLU A 86 7.59 -1.76 -11.67
CA GLU A 86 7.65 -2.84 -12.66
C GLU A 86 9.02 -2.83 -13.35
N ARG A 87 9.58 -4.03 -13.52
CA ARG A 87 10.84 -4.17 -14.24
C ARG A 87 10.59 -3.80 -15.69
N ALA A 88 11.30 -2.79 -16.20
CA ALA A 88 11.24 -2.46 -17.61
C ALA A 88 11.53 -3.71 -18.44
N ALA A 89 10.64 -4.03 -19.39
CA ALA A 89 10.90 -5.10 -20.34
C ALA A 89 12.25 -4.84 -21.01
N ALA A 90 13.13 -5.83 -21.03
CA ALA A 90 14.41 -5.73 -21.70
C ALA A 90 14.14 -5.29 -23.15
N LYS A 91 14.67 -4.13 -23.55
CA LYS A 91 14.58 -3.69 -24.95
C LYS A 91 15.31 -4.74 -25.77
N THR A 92 14.57 -5.53 -26.55
CA THR A 92 15.15 -6.41 -27.56
C THR A 92 15.95 -5.54 -28.52
N GLN A 93 17.27 -5.61 -28.44
CA GLN A 93 18.16 -5.03 -29.45
C GLN A 93 17.88 -5.78 -30.76
N ARG A 94 17.45 -5.06 -31.79
CA ARG A 94 17.44 -5.55 -33.18
C ARG A 94 18.78 -5.24 -33.82
#